data_AF-A0A0D7A3S9-F1
#
_entry.id   AF-A0A0D7A3S9-F1
#
_cell.length_a   1.000
_cell.length_b   1.000
_cell.length_c   1.000
_cell.angle_alpha   90.00
_cell.angle_beta   90.00
_cell.angle_gamma   90.00
#
_symmetry.space_group_name_H-M   'P 1'
#
loop_
_entity.id
_entity.type
_entity.pdbx_description
1 polymer ?
#
loop_
_entity_poly.entity_id
_entity_poly.type
_entity_poly.pdbx_seq_one_letter_code
_entity_poly.pdbx_strand_id
1 'polypeptide(L)' 'RAKSGGKQVFAIPLWLYCDNTSGNESKKWNKHISLLMTLAGLSPEKIHLLYSIHFLCTSNTASPLEMFAALVEDL' A
#
# COMPACT_ATOMS: atom_id res chain seq x y z
N ARG A 1 -27.86 0.57 2.37
CA ARG A 1 -28.67 1.63 3.03
C ARG A 1 -29.03 1.30 4.48
N ALA A 2 -29.62 0.13 4.77
CA ALA A 2 -29.96 -0.24 6.16
C ALA A 2 -28.73 -0.25 7.10
N LYS A 3 -27.63 -0.92 6.70
CA LYS A 3 -26.36 -0.91 7.47
C LYS A 3 -25.64 0.45 7.49
N SER A 4 -25.85 1.28 6.46
CA SER A 4 -25.17 2.58 6.34
C SER A 4 -25.93 3.73 6.98
N GLY A 5 -27.08 3.49 7.62
CA GLY A 5 -27.89 4.53 8.26
C GLY A 5 -28.33 5.62 7.29
N GLY A 6 -28.60 5.27 6.03
CA GLY A 6 -28.94 6.25 4.99
C GLY A 6 -27.77 6.99 4.35
N LYS A 7 -26.53 6.79 4.82
CA LYS A 7 -25.33 7.40 4.23
C LYS A 7 -25.01 6.83 2.85
N GLN A 8 -24.44 7.69 1.99
CA GLN A 8 -23.84 7.29 0.72
C GLN A 8 -22.61 6.44 0.98
N VAL A 9 -22.48 5.35 0.23
CA VAL A 9 -21.34 4.42 0.29
C VAL A 9 -20.74 4.39 -1.10
N PHE A 10 -19.45 4.66 -1.20
CA PHE A 10 -18.70 4.63 -2.45
C PHE A 10 -17.71 3.47 -2.39
N ALA A 11 -17.64 2.70 -3.48
CA ALA A 11 -16.58 1.71 -3.65
C ALA A 11 -15.36 2.40 -4.26
N ILE A 12 -14.26 2.43 -3.51
CA ILE A 12 -13.00 3.02 -3.97
C ILE A 12 -12.00 1.88 -4.11
N PRO A 13 -11.60 1.51 -5.33
CA PRO A 13 -10.62 0.44 -5.53
C PRO A 13 -9.23 0.93 -5.09
N LEU A 14 -8.49 0.04 -4.41
CA LEU A 14 -7.15 0.30 -3.90
C LEU A 14 -6.16 -0.62 -4.62
N TRP A 15 -4.99 -0.09 -4.95
CA TRP A 15 -3.82 -0.88 -5.32
C TRP A 15 -2.86 -0.90 -4.15
N LEU A 16 -2.58 -2.11 -3.65
CA LEU A 16 -1.58 -2.36 -2.64
C LEU A 16 -0.43 -3.10 -3.29
N TYR A 17 0.79 -2.63 -3.04
CA TYR A 17 1.98 -3.24 -3.62
C TYR A 17 3.19 -3.07 -2.69
N CYS A 18 4.14 -3.99 -2.83
CA CYS A 18 5.41 -3.90 -2.12
C CYS A 18 6.49 -3.40 -3.07
N ASP A 19 7.32 -2.47 -2.58
CA ASP A 19 8.50 -1.99 -3.30
C ASP A 19 9.75 -2.08 -2.43
N ASN A 20 10.88 -2.36 -3.06
CA ASN A 20 12.19 -2.33 -2.42
C ASN A 20 12.80 -0.93 -2.57
N THR A 21 12.36 0.00 -1.72
CA THR A 21 12.81 1.41 -1.75
C THR A 21 14.23 1.61 -1.23
N SER A 22 14.96 0.54 -0.92
CA SER A 22 16.29 0.66 -0.28
C SER A 22 17.34 1.31 -1.18
N GLY A 23 17.09 1.52 -2.48
CA GLY A 23 18.02 2.16 -3.43
C GLY A 23 19.41 1.50 -3.47
N ASN A 24 19.54 0.33 -2.85
CA ASN A 24 20.81 -0.30 -2.54
C ASN A 24 21.06 -1.35 -3.61
N GLU A 25 21.73 -0.94 -4.68
CA GLU A 25 22.27 -1.89 -5.66
C GLU A 25 23.38 -2.77 -5.05
N SER A 26 23.99 -2.34 -3.94
CA SER A 26 25.23 -2.91 -3.40
C SER A 26 25.12 -3.62 -2.04
N LYS A 27 23.98 -3.55 -1.33
CA LYS A 27 23.81 -4.24 -0.03
C LYS A 27 22.70 -5.27 -0.07
N LYS A 28 23.06 -6.48 -0.54
CA LYS A 28 22.23 -7.70 -0.54
C LYS A 28 21.60 -8.03 0.84
N TRP A 29 22.16 -7.49 1.92
CA TRP A 29 21.85 -7.86 3.30
C TRP A 29 20.93 -6.89 4.06
N ASN A 30 20.62 -5.71 3.51
CA ASN A 30 19.77 -4.70 4.16
C ASN A 30 18.58 -4.32 3.27
N LYS A 31 17.84 -5.33 2.80
CA LYS A 31 16.64 -5.11 1.99
C LYS A 31 15.50 -4.66 2.91
N HIS A 32 15.02 -3.44 2.71
CA HIS A 32 13.78 -2.96 3.31
C HIS A 32 12.68 -3.07 2.27
N ILE A 33 11.61 -3.79 2.62
CA ILE A 33 10.41 -3.91 1.82
C ILE A 33 9.41 -2.90 2.39
N SER A 34 8.92 -2.02 1.54
CA SER A 34 7.90 -1.04 1.88
C SER A 34 6.56 -1.50 1.30
N LEU A 35 5.50 -1.47 2.11
CA LEU A 35 4.13 -1.68 1.66
C LEU A 35 3.49 -0.33 1.40
N LEU A 36 2.97 -0.17 0.18
CA LEU A 36 2.48 1.09 -0.38
C LEU A 36 1.05 0.90 -0.88
N MET A 37 0.29 2.00 -0.90
CA MET A 37 -1.09 2.05 -1.37
C MET A 37 -1.31 3.22 -2.33
N THR A 38 -2.07 3.00 -3.39
CA THR A 38 -2.60 4.08 -4.23
C THR A 38 -4.06 3.84 -4.60
N LEU A 39 -4.78 4.91 -4.93
CA LEU A 39 -6.17 4.82 -5.38
C LEU A 39 -6.21 4.39 -6.85
N ALA A 40 -6.74 3.20 -7.11
CA ALA A 40 -6.73 2.57 -8.43
C ALA A 40 -7.60 3.28 -9.49
N GLY A 41 -8.45 4.22 -9.07
CA GLY A 41 -9.33 4.99 -9.95
C GLY A 41 -8.72 6.29 -10.48
N LEU A 42 -7.47 6.61 -10.14
CA LEU A 42 -6.82 7.83 -10.59
C LEU A 42 -6.39 7.73 -12.06
N SER A 43 -6.41 8.87 -12.77
CA SER A 43 -5.80 8.94 -14.09
C SER A 43 -4.29 8.68 -14.01
N PRO A 44 -3.65 8.17 -15.08
CA PRO A 44 -2.20 7.91 -15.09
C PRO A 44 -1.35 9.13 -14.69
N GLU A 45 -1.78 10.32 -15.08
CA GLU A 45 -1.09 11.57 -14.72
C GLU A 45 -1.11 11.86 -13.22
N LYS A 46 -2.15 11.42 -12.51
CA LYS A 46 -2.33 11.66 -11.07
C LYS A 46 -1.75 10.54 -10.22
N ILE A 47 -1.78 9.30 -10.71
CA ILE A 47 -1.36 8.14 -9.92
C ILE A 47 0.14 8.14 -9.63
N HIS A 48 0.94 8.70 -10.54
CA HIS A 48 2.39 8.80 -10.39
C HIS A 48 2.86 10.02 -9.58
N LEU A 49 1.94 10.89 -9.16
CA LEU A 49 2.28 11.99 -8.28
C LEU A 49 2.55 11.46 -6.88
N LEU A 50 3.63 11.93 -6.25
CA LEU A 50 4.11 11.42 -4.97
C LEU A 50 3.03 11.40 -3.88
N TYR A 51 2.13 12.40 -3.86
CA TYR A 51 1.06 12.49 -2.88
C TYR A 51 -0.04 11.43 -3.06
N SER A 52 -0.12 10.80 -4.23
CA SER A 52 -1.06 9.71 -4.53
C SER A 52 -0.55 8.34 -4.08
N ILE A 53 0.71 8.28 -3.61
CA ILE A 53 1.36 7.07 -3.11
C ILE A 53 1.45 7.19 -1.59
N HIS A 54 0.72 6.33 -0.89
CA HIS A 54 0.64 6.33 0.56
C HIS A 54 1.51 5.22 1.14
N PHE A 55 2.39 5.58 2.07
CA PHE A 55 3.18 4.64 2.84
C PHE A 55 2.33 4.01 3.95
N LEU A 56 2.36 2.68 4.06
CA LEU A 56 1.68 1.95 5.12
C LEU A 56 2.68 1.45 6.17
N CYS A 57 3.66 0.65 5.76
CA CYS A 57 4.67 0.12 6.65
C CYS A 57 5.95 -0.30 5.91
N THR A 58 7.02 -0.57 6.66
CA THR A 58 8.26 -1.15 6.12
C THR A 58 8.76 -2.24 7.05
N SER A 59 9.39 -3.26 6.48
CA SER A 59 10.07 -4.30 7.23
C SER A 59 11.33 -4.77 6.51
N ASN A 60 12.36 -5.09 7.27
CA ASN A 60 13.56 -5.77 6.81
C ASN A 60 13.62 -7.25 7.22
N THR A 61 12.63 -7.72 7.99
CA THR A 61 12.56 -9.10 8.49
C THR A 61 11.35 -9.84 7.95
N ALA A 62 10.23 -9.14 7.75
CA ALA A 62 9.00 -9.72 7.24
C ALA A 62 9.00 -9.73 5.70
N SER A 63 8.55 -10.84 5.14
CA SER A 63 8.26 -10.98 3.72
C SER A 63 7.01 -10.18 3.32
N PRO A 64 6.82 -9.85 2.02
CA PRO A 64 5.62 -9.16 1.56
C PRO A 64 4.32 -9.82 2.05
N LEU A 65 4.24 -11.15 2.01
CA LEU A 65 3.03 -11.88 2.39
C LEU A 65 2.71 -11.74 3.88
N GLU A 66 3.72 -11.78 4.75
CA GLU A 66 3.56 -11.56 6.19
C GLU A 66 3.11 -10.11 6.48
N MET A 67 3.68 -9.14 5.76
CA MET A 67 3.26 -7.73 5.87
C MET A 67 1.80 -7.55 5.45
N PHE A 68 1.37 -8.22 4.37
CA PHE A 68 -0.03 -8.20 3.94
C PHE A 68 -0.96 -8.90 4.92
N ALA A 69 -0.55 -10.04 5.49
CA ALA A 69 -1.33 -10.74 6.50
C ALA A 69 -1.58 -9.85 7.73
N ALA A 70 -0.53 -9.17 8.22
CA ALA A 70 -0.65 -8.22 9.32
C ALA A 70 -1.60 -7.05 9.00
N LEU A 71 -1.52 -6.49 7.78
CA LEU A 71 -2.44 -5.43 7.36
C LEU A 71 -3.92 -5.88 7.36
N VAL A 72 -4.19 -7.13 6.94
CA VAL A 72 -5.55 -7.67 6.93
C VAL A 72 -6.08 -7.90 8.35
N GLU A 73 -5.21 -8.24 9.30
CA GLU A 73 -5.57 -8.40 10.71
C GLU A 73 -5.89 -7.05 11.39
N ASP A 74 -5.22 -5.97 10.98
CA ASP A 74 -5.44 -4.62 11.51
C ASP A 74 -6.73 -3.93 11.00
N LEU A 75 -7.34 -4.42 9.91
CA LEU A 75 -8.52 -3.83 9.25
C LEU A 75 -9.86 -4.39 9.75
#